data_AF-A0A3N0YQP7-F1
#
_entry.id   AF-A0A3N0YQP7-F1
#
_cell.length_a   1.000
_cell.length_b   1.000
_cell.length_c   1.000
_cell.angle_alpha   90.00
_cell.angle_beta   90.00
_cell.angle_gamma   90.00
#
_symmetry.space_group_name_H-M   'P 1'
#
loop_
_entity.id
_entity.type
_entity.pdbx_description
1 polymer ?
#
loop_
_entity_poly.entity_id
_entity_poly.type
_entity_poly.pdbx_seq_one_letter_code
_entity_poly.pdbx_strand_id
1 'polypeptide(L)' 'MGKRKDLSEFDKDQIVMAGRLGQSISKTAALVGCSRSAVVRIYQECSKEGTVVNRRQGHGRPRLSEG' A
#
# COMPACT_ATOMS: atom_id res chain seq x y z
N MET A 1 25.71 -5.04 7.67
CA MET A 1 24.27 -4.81 7.40
C MET A 1 24.16 -3.82 6.26
N GLY A 2 23.78 -4.30 5.06
CA GLY A 2 23.77 -3.49 3.84
C GLY A 2 22.78 -2.34 3.94
N LYS A 3 23.21 -1.15 3.51
CA LYS A 3 22.41 0.07 3.45
C LYS A 3 21.12 -0.24 2.70
N ARG A 4 19.96 -0.12 3.38
CA ARG A 4 18.67 -0.12 2.70
C ARG A 4 18.70 1.08 1.74
N LYS A 5 18.83 0.83 0.44
CA LYS A 5 18.41 1.81 -0.56
C LYS A 5 16.90 1.82 -0.46
N ASP A 6 16.38 2.75 0.32
CA ASP A 6 14.96 3.01 0.30
C ASP A 6 14.57 3.35 -1.13
N LEU A 7 13.53 2.65 -1.61
CA LEU A 7 12.95 2.90 -2.92
C LEU A 7 12.52 4.37 -3.00
N SER A 8 12.60 4.94 -4.21
CA SER A 8 12.04 6.27 -4.44
C SER A 8 10.56 6.27 -4.05
N GLU A 9 10.04 7.40 -3.58
CA GLU A 9 8.61 7.55 -3.31
C GLU A 9 7.76 7.19 -4.54
N PHE A 10 8.24 7.58 -5.73
CA PHE A 10 7.63 7.21 -7.00
C PHE A 10 7.59 5.70 -7.24
N ASP A 11 8.68 4.99 -6.89
CA ASP A 11 8.77 3.53 -7.03
C ASP A 11 7.81 2.84 -6.06
N LYS A 12 7.69 3.36 -4.83
CA LYS A 12 6.74 2.86 -3.83
C LYS A 12 5.31 3.04 -4.32
N ASP A 13 4.97 4.21 -4.83
CA ASP A 13 3.63 4.52 -5.37
C ASP A 13 3.29 3.63 -6.58
N GLN A 14 4.23 3.40 -7.48
CA GLN A 14 4.05 2.46 -8.60
C GLN A 14 3.75 1.04 -8.09
N ILE A 15 4.41 0.60 -7.01
CA ILE A 15 4.12 -0.70 -6.39
C ILE A 15 2.72 -0.72 -5.76
N VAL A 16 2.33 0.34 -5.03
CA VAL A 16 1.00 0.46 -4.43
C VAL A 16 -0.09 0.41 -5.51
N MET A 17 0.10 1.15 -6.60
CA MET A 17 -0.83 1.23 -7.72
C MET A 17 -0.95 -0.11 -8.45
N ALA A 18 0.17 -0.76 -8.74
CA ALA A 18 0.19 -2.11 -9.31
C ALA A 18 -0.58 -3.10 -8.42
N GLY A 19 -0.49 -2.94 -7.11
CA GLY A 19 -1.24 -3.75 -6.15
C GLY A 19 -2.73 -3.53 -6.13
N ARG A 20 -3.17 -2.28 -6.21
CA ARG A 20 -4.59 -1.95 -6.37
C ARG A 20 -5.17 -2.46 -7.68
N LEU A 21 -4.34 -2.50 -8.73
CA LEU A 21 -4.70 -3.01 -10.06
C LEU A 21 -4.62 -4.54 -10.17
N GLY A 22 -4.21 -5.26 -9.11
CA GLY A 22 -4.08 -6.73 -9.15
C GLY A 22 -2.98 -7.22 -10.08
N GLN A 23 -1.96 -6.40 -10.36
CA GLN A 23 -0.83 -6.80 -11.20
C GLN A 23 0.06 -7.83 -10.50
N SER A 24 0.76 -8.65 -11.29
CA SER A 24 1.66 -9.66 -10.75
C SER A 24 2.93 -9.05 -10.16
N ILE A 25 3.38 -9.57 -9.02
CA ILE A 25 4.58 -9.12 -8.30
C ILE A 25 5.82 -9.11 -9.21
N SER A 26 5.97 -10.11 -10.08
CA SER A 26 7.10 -10.19 -11.02
C SER A 26 7.08 -9.06 -12.05
N LYS A 27 5.91 -8.65 -12.53
CA LYS A 27 5.76 -7.55 -13.49
C LYS A 27 6.10 -6.22 -12.84
N THR A 28 5.64 -5.99 -11.61
CA THR A 28 5.97 -4.79 -10.83
C THR A 28 7.45 -4.73 -10.48
N ALA A 29 8.05 -5.86 -10.08
CA ALA A 29 9.47 -5.94 -9.78
C ALA A 29 10.35 -5.58 -11.00
N ALA A 30 9.96 -6.03 -12.19
CA ALA A 30 10.64 -5.69 -13.44
C ALA A 30 10.47 -4.20 -13.81
N LEU A 31 9.27 -3.63 -13.62
CA LEU A 31 9.00 -2.21 -13.91
C LEU A 31 9.80 -1.26 -13.02
N VAL A 32 9.88 -1.57 -11.73
CA VAL A 32 10.57 -0.75 -10.71
C VAL A 32 12.08 -1.08 -10.65
N GLY A 33 12.53 -2.11 -11.38
CA GLY A 33 13.91 -2.57 -11.35
C GLY A 33 14.35 -3.08 -9.98
N CYS A 34 13.42 -3.59 -9.17
CA CYS A 34 13.65 -3.95 -7.77
C CYS A 34 13.36 -5.41 -7.48
N SER A 35 13.88 -5.90 -6.35
CA SER A 35 13.65 -7.29 -5.94
C SER A 35 12.17 -7.55 -5.62
N ARG A 36 11.68 -8.74 -5.97
CA ARG A 36 10.34 -9.24 -5.60
C ARG A 36 10.08 -9.11 -4.10
N SER A 37 11.10 -9.29 -3.26
CA SER A 37 11.00 -9.16 -1.80
C SER A 37 10.70 -7.71 -1.36
N ALA A 38 11.25 -6.72 -2.07
CA ALA A 38 10.99 -5.31 -1.76
C ALA A 38 9.55 -4.94 -2.12
N VAL A 39 9.09 -5.40 -3.28
CA VAL A 39 7.70 -5.26 -3.74
C VAL A 39 6.74 -5.86 -2.72
N VAL A 40 6.96 -7.09 -2.29
CA VAL A 40 6.13 -7.77 -1.27
C VAL A 40 6.13 -7.03 0.07
N ARG A 41 7.25 -6.41 0.46
CA ARG A 41 7.32 -5.61 1.69
C ARG A 41 6.42 -4.37 1.60
N ILE A 42 6.45 -3.65 0.46
CA ILE A 42 5.56 -2.51 0.21
C ILE A 42 4.09 -2.96 0.16
N TYR A 43 3.77 -4.10 -0.46
CA TYR A 43 2.41 -4.66 -0.42
C TYR A 43 1.90 -4.87 1.01
N GLN A 44 2.73 -5.44 1.88
CA GLN A 44 2.39 -5.64 3.28
C GLN A 44 2.24 -4.31 4.03
N GLU A 45 3.09 -3.33 3.72
CA GLU A 45 3.02 -1.97 4.28
C GLU A 45 1.72 -1.28 3.87
N CYS A 46 1.33 -1.33 2.59
CA CYS A 46 0.05 -0.82 2.10
C CYS A 46 -1.16 -1.54 2.69
N SER A 47 -1.07 -2.84 2.98
CA SER A 47 -2.15 -3.56 3.66
C SER A 47 -2.31 -3.10 5.11
N LYS A 48 -1.20 -2.81 5.80
CA LYS A 48 -1.19 -2.26 7.16
C LYS A 48 -1.61 -0.79 7.22
N GLU A 49 -1.31 0.00 6.19
CA GLU A 49 -1.76 1.39 6.10
C GLU A 49 -3.21 1.50 5.61
N GLY A 50 -3.64 0.63 4.68
CA GLY A 50 -5.01 0.57 4.18
C GLY A 50 -6.05 0.28 5.27
N THR A 51 -5.67 -0.42 6.35
CA THR A 51 -6.49 -0.56 7.56
C THR A 51 -6.55 0.72 8.40
N VAL A 52 -5.53 1.59 8.33
CA VAL A 52 -5.52 2.89 9.01
C VAL A 52 -6.37 3.92 8.25
N VAL A 53 -6.34 3.93 6.91
CA VAL A 53 -7.14 4.89 6.11
C VAL A 53 -8.64 4.53 6.12
N ASN A 54 -9.01 3.25 6.25
CA ASN A 54 -10.42 2.85 6.36
C ASN A 54 -11.00 3.08 7.78
N ARG A 55 -10.20 2.99 8.85
CA ARG A 55 -10.72 3.19 10.22
C ARG A 55 -11.13 4.62 10.55
N ARG A 56 -10.73 5.63 9.77
CA ARG A 56 -11.13 7.04 9.98
C ARG A 56 -12.31 7.49 9.14
N GLN A 57 -12.99 6.60 8.42
CA GLN A 57 -14.30 6.90 7.82
C GLN A 57 -15.48 6.44 8.69
N GLY A 58 -15.21 6.14 9.96
CA GLY A 58 -16.21 6.21 11.02
C GLY A 58 -16.53 7.66 11.36
N HIS A 59 -17.08 8.42 10.42
CA HIS A 59 -17.95 9.51 10.79
C HIS A 59 -19.11 8.84 11.53
N GLY A 60 -19.06 8.88 12.86
CA GLY A 60 -20.14 8.43 13.70
C GLY A 60 -21.40 9.13 13.22
N ARG A 61 -22.28 8.36 12.58
CA ARG A 61 -23.65 8.75 12.33
C ARG A 61 -24.28 8.94 13.71
N PRO A 62 -24.59 10.16 14.17
CA PRO A 62 -25.50 10.28 15.29
C PRO A 62 -26.83 9.78 14.73
N ARG A 63 -27.28 8.65 15.28
CA ARG A 63 -28.61 8.12 15.00
C ARG A 63 -29.61 9.22 15.28
N LEU A 64 -30.59 9.35 14.38
CA LEU A 64 -31.87 9.98 14.64
C LEU A 64 -32.27 9.72 16.10
N SER A 65 -32.33 10.77 16.90
CA SER A 65 -33.25 10.76 18.03
C SER A 65 -34.62 11.05 17.45
N GLU A 66 -35.39 9.99 17.33
CA GLU A 66 -36.84 10.05 17.39
C GLU A 66 -37.25 10.56 18.78
N GLY A 67 -38.32 11.37 18.84
CA GLY A 67 -38.99 11.79 20.09
C GLY A 67 -38.80 13.24 20.46
#